data_AF-A0A3A6VR76-F1
#
_entry.id   AF-A0A3A6VR76-F1
#
_cell.length_a   1.000
_cell.length_b   1.000
_cell.length_c   1.000
_cell.angle_alpha   90.00
_cell.angle_beta   90.00
_cell.angle_gamma   90.00
#
_symmetry.space_group_name_H-M   'P 1'
#
loop_
_entity.id
_entity.type
_entity.pdbx_description
1 polymer ?
#
loop_
_entity_poly.entity_id
_entity_poly.type
_entity_poly.pdbx_seq_one_letter_code
_entity_poly.pdbx_strand_id
1 'polypeptide(L)'
;MLNKRFYKSIIGISKFILPVVLLLLLAPQLNRFSTEFSSMNDFFKTHQIGFLLCHMLFYLALYWAWPKLITSMVNRRPLELDEVQIKLALQAKYYLLAALIFFELLVWWR
;
A
#
# COMPACT_ATOMS: atom_id res chain seq x y z
N MET A 1 -2.39 13.71 -42.52
CA MET A 1 -2.91 14.07 -41.19
C MET A 1 -3.85 13.02 -40.55
N LEU A 2 -4.44 12.07 -41.29
CA LEU A 2 -5.33 11.04 -40.73
C LEU A 2 -4.65 10.12 -39.70
N ASN A 3 -3.37 9.78 -39.89
CA ASN A 3 -2.68 8.81 -39.04
C ASN A 3 -2.55 9.26 -37.57
N LYS A 4 -2.20 10.54 -37.32
CA LYS A 4 -2.06 11.06 -35.94
C LYS A 4 -3.38 11.07 -35.17
N ARG A 5 -4.52 11.28 -35.82
CA ARG A 5 -5.85 11.28 -35.18
C ARG A 5 -6.32 9.86 -34.85
N PHE A 6 -6.06 8.92 -35.75
CA PHE A 6 -6.32 7.48 -35.52
C PHE A 6 -5.49 6.93 -34.36
N TYR A 7 -4.18 7.19 -34.33
CA TYR A 7 -3.33 6.77 -33.21
C TYR A 7 -3.78 7.38 -31.86
N LYS A 8 -4.18 8.66 -31.83
CA LYS A 8 -4.70 9.30 -30.62
C LYS A 8 -6.02 8.68 -30.16
N SER A 9 -6.92 8.34 -31.09
CA SER A 9 -8.18 7.65 -30.77
C SER A 9 -7.94 6.22 -30.26
N ILE A 10 -7.04 5.45 -30.89
CA ILE A 10 -6.72 4.08 -30.44
C ILE A 10 -6.13 4.10 -29.02
N ILE A 11 -5.21 5.03 -28.73
CA ILE A 11 -4.65 5.19 -27.38
C ILE A 11 -5.74 5.60 -26.38
N GLY A 12 -6.63 6.52 -26.76
CA GLY A 12 -7.74 6.94 -25.91
C GLY A 12 -8.70 5.80 -25.60
N ILE A 13 -9.11 5.05 -26.62
CA ILE A 13 -10.03 3.91 -26.50
C ILE A 13 -9.37 2.76 -25.72
N SER A 14 -8.09 2.45 -26.00
CA SER A 14 -7.30 1.45 -25.26
C SER A 14 -7.26 1.74 -23.76
N LYS A 15 -7.12 3.01 -23.34
CA LYS A 15 -7.06 3.36 -21.92
C LYS A 15 -8.33 3.03 -21.15
N PHE A 16 -9.47 2.92 -21.82
CA PHE A 16 -10.75 2.59 -21.19
C PHE A 16 -11.19 1.14 -21.45
N ILE A 17 -11.01 0.65 -22.68
CA ILE A 17 -11.39 -0.72 -23.03
C ILE A 17 -10.46 -1.74 -22.36
N LEU A 18 -9.15 -1.49 -22.33
CA LEU A 18 -8.20 -2.44 -21.77
C LEU A 18 -8.45 -2.74 -20.27
N PRO A 19 -8.64 -1.73 -19.38
CA PRO A 19 -9.01 -2.01 -17.98
C PRO A 19 -10.35 -2.72 -17.85
N VAL A 20 -11.35 -2.37 -18.67
CA VAL A 20 -12.68 -3.01 -18.60
C VAL A 20 -12.62 -4.47 -19.03
N VAL A 21 -11.91 -4.77 -20.12
CA VAL A 21 -11.69 -6.16 -20.57
C VAL A 21 -10.88 -6.94 -19.54
N LEU A 22 -9.85 -6.32 -18.97
CA LEU A 22 -9.06 -6.95 -17.91
C LEU A 22 -9.93 -7.26 -16.67
N LEU A 23 -10.79 -6.34 -16.25
CA LEU A 23 -11.74 -6.56 -15.16
C LEU A 23 -12.74 -7.68 -15.48
N LEU A 24 -13.25 -7.74 -16.72
CA LEU A 24 -14.16 -8.80 -17.17
C LEU A 24 -13.48 -10.19 -17.17
N LEU A 25 -12.18 -10.24 -17.44
CA LEU A 25 -11.40 -11.48 -17.38
C LEU A 25 -11.03 -11.87 -15.94
N LEU A 26 -10.72 -10.90 -15.10
CA LEU A 26 -10.34 -11.11 -13.70
C LEU A 26 -11.54 -11.46 -12.81
N ALA A 27 -12.71 -10.86 -13.04
CA ALA A 27 -13.91 -11.09 -12.22
C ALA A 27 -14.30 -12.58 -12.07
N PRO A 28 -14.41 -13.39 -13.14
CA PRO A 28 -14.71 -14.81 -13.00
C PRO A 28 -13.56 -15.61 -12.36
N GLN A 29 -12.31 -15.17 -12.54
CA GLN A 29 -11.17 -15.80 -11.87
C GLN A 29 -11.18 -15.52 -10.36
N LEU A 30 -11.48 -14.29 -9.94
CA LEU A 30 -11.68 -13.96 -8.52
C LEU A 30 -12.84 -14.77 -7.93
N ASN A 31 -13.93 -14.94 -8.68
CA ASN A 31 -15.08 -15.69 -8.20
C ASN A 31 -14.80 -17.19 -8.04
N ARG A 32 -13.85 -17.76 -8.80
CA ARG A 32 -13.38 -19.15 -8.60
C ARG A 32 -12.69 -19.35 -7.25
N PHE A 33 -12.03 -18.32 -6.74
CA PHE A 33 -11.40 -18.33 -5.41
C PHE A 33 -12.32 -17.79 -4.32
N SER A 34 -13.60 -17.55 -4.62
CA SER A 34 -14.53 -16.91 -3.67
C SER A 34 -14.70 -17.70 -2.38
N THR A 35 -14.63 -19.03 -2.44
CA THR A 35 -14.74 -19.91 -1.27
C THR A 35 -13.50 -19.82 -0.39
N GLU A 36 -12.30 -19.86 -0.98
CA GLU A 36 -11.04 -19.66 -0.27
C GLU A 36 -10.97 -18.25 0.34
N PHE A 37 -11.33 -17.21 -0.44
CA PHE A 37 -11.41 -15.84 0.05
C PHE A 37 -12.42 -15.68 1.18
N SER A 38 -13.58 -16.35 1.12
CA SER A 38 -14.55 -16.33 2.20
C SER A 38 -13.99 -17.00 3.46
N SER A 39 -13.34 -18.16 3.32
CA SER A 39 -12.74 -18.84 4.47
C SER A 39 -11.62 -18.02 5.13
N MET A 40 -10.79 -17.36 4.31
CA MET A 40 -9.76 -16.44 4.80
C MET A 40 -10.40 -15.23 5.49
N ASN A 41 -11.44 -14.66 4.89
CA ASN A 41 -12.18 -13.55 5.48
C ASN A 41 -12.82 -13.92 6.82
N ASP A 42 -13.37 -15.14 6.95
CA ASP A 42 -13.93 -15.63 8.20
C ASP A 42 -12.82 -15.86 9.25
N PHE A 43 -11.67 -16.40 8.85
CA PHE A 43 -10.49 -16.49 9.72
C PHE A 43 -10.04 -15.12 10.23
N PHE A 44 -9.97 -14.11 9.34
CA PHE A 44 -9.62 -12.74 9.71
C PHE A 44 -10.66 -12.09 10.61
N LYS A 45 -11.95 -12.37 10.43
CA LYS A 45 -13.01 -11.92 11.35
C LYS A 45 -12.88 -12.55 12.72
N THR A 46 -12.66 -13.87 12.79
CA THR A 46 -12.48 -14.58 14.06
C THR A 46 -11.25 -14.08 14.83
N HIS A 47 -10.17 -13.72 14.13
CA HIS A 47 -8.92 -13.25 14.73
C HIS A 47 -8.72 -11.73 14.61
N GLN A 48 -9.80 -10.97 14.36
CA GLN A 48 -9.72 -9.54 14.04
C GLN A 48 -8.98 -8.75 15.13
N ILE A 49 -9.27 -9.02 16.40
CA ILE A 49 -8.63 -8.35 17.54
C ILE A 49 -7.14 -8.70 17.60
N GLY A 50 -6.79 -9.98 17.42
CA GLY A 50 -5.39 -10.42 17.43
C GLY A 50 -4.58 -9.81 16.28
N PHE A 51 -5.20 -9.72 15.10
CA PHE A 51 -4.59 -9.05 13.95
C PHE A 51 -4.39 -7.56 14.21
N LEU A 52 -5.39 -6.87 14.78
CA LEU A 52 -5.31 -5.45 15.13
C LEU A 52 -4.19 -5.19 16.13
N LEU A 53 -4.10 -5.99 17.20
CA LEU A 53 -3.05 -5.88 18.21
C LEU A 53 -1.66 -6.13 17.60
N CYS A 54 -1.51 -7.18 16.80
CA CYS A 54 -0.25 -7.47 16.11
C CYS A 54 0.16 -6.32 15.18
N HIS A 55 -0.82 -5.76 14.46
CA HIS A 55 -0.61 -4.64 13.54
C HIS A 55 -0.20 -3.35 14.28
N MET A 56 -0.88 -3.00 15.37
CA MET A 56 -0.51 -1.88 16.25
C MET A 56 0.91 -2.05 16.79
N LEU A 57 1.23 -3.24 17.33
CA LEU A 57 2.57 -3.53 17.86
C LEU A 57 3.64 -3.44 16.78
N PHE A 58 3.36 -3.92 15.57
CA PHE A 58 4.28 -3.82 14.43
C PHE A 58 4.57 -2.35 14.08
N TYR A 59 3.53 -1.52 13.95
CA TYR A 59 3.71 -0.09 13.65
C TYR A 59 4.42 0.66 14.77
N LEU A 60 4.14 0.32 16.04
CA LEU A 60 4.80 0.93 17.18
C LEU A 60 6.29 0.57 17.23
N ALA A 61 6.61 -0.71 17.01
CA ALA A 61 7.99 -1.18 16.92
C ALA A 61 8.73 -0.49 15.77
N LEU A 62 8.10 -0.37 14.61
CA LEU A 62 8.68 0.30 13.45
C LEU A 62 8.86 1.80 13.69
N TYR A 63 7.90 2.47 14.33
CA TYR A 63 7.99 3.88 14.71
C TYR A 63 9.20 4.16 15.62
N TRP A 64 9.44 3.30 16.62
CA TRP A 64 10.61 3.42 17.51
C TRP A 64 11.92 3.00 16.85
N ALA A 65 11.89 1.99 15.98
CA ALA A 65 13.06 1.53 15.25
C ALA A 65 13.48 2.52 14.15
N TRP A 66 12.54 3.27 13.58
CA TRP A 66 12.76 4.20 12.47
C TRP A 66 13.93 5.18 12.68
N PRO A 67 13.99 5.98 13.77
CA PRO A 67 15.11 6.89 13.99
C PRO A 67 16.44 6.14 14.11
N LYS A 68 16.46 4.96 14.74
CA LYS A 68 17.67 4.14 14.87
C LYS A 68 18.14 3.62 13.51
N LEU A 69 17.21 3.23 12.64
CA LEU A 69 17.51 2.80 11.28
C LEU A 69 18.08 3.95 10.45
N ILE A 70 17.45 5.13 10.47
CA ILE A 70 17.95 6.31 9.75
C ILE A 70 19.34 6.69 10.24
N THR A 71 19.55 6.83 11.55
CA THR A 71 20.87 7.17 12.12
C THR A 71 21.92 6.10 11.81
N SER A 72 21.57 4.81 11.90
CA SER A 72 22.49 3.74 11.53
C SER A 72 22.85 3.74 10.04
N MET A 73 21.93 4.12 9.15
CA MET A 73 22.21 4.21 7.71
C MET A 73 23.08 5.42 7.37
N VAL A 74 22.79 6.57 7.99
CA VAL A 74 23.58 7.80 7.86
C VAL A 74 25.00 7.58 8.38
N ASN A 75 25.17 6.97 9.55
CA ASN A 75 26.50 6.73 10.12
C ASN A 75 27.32 5.70 9.34
N ARG A 76 26.69 4.80 8.57
CA ARG A 76 27.37 3.76 7.78
C ARG A 76 27.80 4.22 6.39
N ARG A 77 27.29 5.35 5.89
CA ARG A 77 27.68 5.89 4.59
C ARG A 77 28.19 7.32 4.76
N PRO A 78 29.39 7.64 4.26
CA PRO A 78 29.83 9.03 4.10
C PRO A 78 29.09 9.64 2.89
N LEU A 79 27.76 9.54 2.87
CA LEU A 79 26.94 10.23 1.90
C LEU A 79 26.82 11.66 2.42
N GLU A 80 27.13 12.65 1.59
CA GLU A 80 26.81 14.06 1.85
C GLU A 80 25.28 14.24 1.80
N LEU A 81 24.60 13.72 2.81
CA LEU A 81 23.18 13.95 3.02
C LEU A 81 23.04 15.30 3.70
N ASP A 82 22.41 16.23 2.99
CA ASP A 82 22.00 17.51 3.54
C ASP A 82 21.12 17.29 4.79
N GLU A 83 21.31 18.11 5.82
CA GLU A 83 20.60 17.99 7.09
C GLU A 83 19.08 18.03 6.90
N VAL A 84 18.61 18.75 5.87
CA VAL A 84 17.20 18.81 5.48
C VAL A 84 16.67 17.44 5.08
N GLN A 85 17.43 16.66 4.31
CA GLN A 85 17.03 15.33 3.87
C GLN A 85 16.95 14.35 5.04
N ILE A 86 17.90 14.44 5.98
CA ILE A 86 17.89 13.62 7.20
C ILE A 86 16.68 13.97 8.07
N LYS A 87 16.37 15.26 8.24
CA LYS A 87 15.16 15.71 8.97
C LYS A 87 13.88 15.19 8.32
N LEU A 88 13.78 15.25 7.00
CA LEU A 88 12.62 14.78 6.25
C LEU A 88 12.47 13.25 6.37
N ALA A 89 13.57 12.50 6.31
CA ALA A 89 13.58 11.06 6.54
C ALA A 89 13.16 10.69 7.98
N LEU A 90 13.59 11.45 8.99
CA LEU A 90 13.17 11.25 10.37
C LEU A 90 11.69 11.59 10.60
N GLN A 91 11.16 12.60 9.91
CA GLN A 91 9.75 12.95 9.93
C GLN A 91 8.87 11.89 9.25
N ALA A 92 9.43 11.02 8.40
CA ALA A 92 8.66 9.98 7.75
C ALA A 92 7.97 9.00 8.73
N LYS A 93 8.43 8.95 10.00
CA LYS A 93 7.75 8.24 11.08
C LYS A 93 6.29 8.65 11.29
N TYR A 94 5.90 9.88 10.93
CA TYR A 94 4.52 10.33 11.05
C TYR A 94 3.62 9.72 9.96
N TYR A 95 4.18 9.38 8.79
CA TYR A 95 3.44 8.61 7.79
C TYR A 95 3.14 7.18 8.26
N LEU A 96 4.02 6.59 9.08
CA LEU A 96 3.73 5.30 9.73
C LEU A 96 2.52 5.41 10.66
N LEU A 97 2.44 6.49 11.46
CA LEU A 97 1.26 6.73 12.32
C LEU A 97 -0.01 6.99 11.49
N ALA A 98 0.09 7.78 10.43
CA ALA A 98 -1.04 8.03 9.54
C ALA A 98 -1.55 6.74 8.88
N ALA A 99 -0.63 5.87 8.45
CA ALA A 99 -0.98 4.56 7.89
C ALA A 99 -1.66 3.67 8.94
N LEU A 100 -1.15 3.63 10.17
CA LEU A 100 -1.79 2.89 11.27
C LEU A 100 -3.24 3.33 11.48
N ILE A 101 -3.48 4.64 11.61
CA ILE A 101 -4.82 5.21 11.80
C ILE A 101 -5.71 4.89 10.59
N PHE A 102 -5.20 5.03 9.37
CA PHE A 102 -5.94 4.75 8.14
C PHE A 102 -6.39 3.28 8.08
N PHE A 103 -5.52 2.34 8.41
CA PHE A 103 -5.86 0.92 8.42
C PHE A 103 -6.80 0.56 9.58
N GLU A 104 -6.66 1.18 10.76
CA GLU A 104 -7.62 1.04 11.87
C GLU A 104 -9.02 1.51 11.45
N LEU A 105 -9.13 2.68 10.82
CA LEU A 105 -10.40 3.21 10.32
C LEU A 105 -11.02 2.29 9.27
N LEU A 106 -10.22 1.73 8.35
CA LEU A 106 -10.70 0.76 7.37
C LEU A 106 -11.25 -0.52 8.02
N VAL A 107 -10.63 -0.98 9.11
CA VAL A 107 -11.09 -2.16 9.86
C VAL A 107 -12.38 -1.85 10.62
N TRP A 108 -12.55 -0.64 11.15
CA TRP A 108 -13.77 -0.21 11.88
C TRP A 108 -14.92 0.21 10.97
N TRP A 109 -14.64 0.60 9.72
CA TRP A 109 -15.67 0.99 8.75
C TRP A 109 -16.49 -0.20 8.23
N ARG A 110 -16.09 -1.44 8.56
CA ARG A 110 -16.76 -2.68 8.14
C ARG A 110 -17.56 -3.30 9.27
#